data_AF-A0A6B0V7G2-F1
#
_entry.id   AF-A0A6B0V7G2-F1
#
_cell.length_a   1.000
_cell.length_b   1.000
_cell.length_c   1.000
_cell.angle_alpha   90.00
_cell.angle_beta   90.00
_cell.angle_gamma   90.00
#
_symmetry.space_group_name_H-M   'P 1'
#
loop_
_entity.id
_entity.type
_entity.pdbx_description
1 polymer ?
#
loop_
_entity_poly.entity_id
_entity_poly.type
_entity_poly.pdbx_seq_one_letter_code
_entity_poly.pdbx_strand_id
1 'polypeptide(L)'
;MQKEADNAVIQEKLRELSHVITQCQEERNRSEHNLTNISKTHERIQQEQKLSPYYKSKLRGQYKTALQDAESEEELLRKALDIIFEIRTVRNERRIAAKNSGSVGRRSASFSERPKEALRRGALMKMLQQNALTLPLFISKEDEKPPPLCGAVPAEPNYVAKVGDMVAALARGPDDDENWILAEVLHYNHSSCKYDVDDIDEEQKERHTLSRRRVVPLPLLRANPTTDPGALFPKGALVMALYPQTTCFYRALVHEPPGGPQEDYLVLFEDSSYPEGYSPPLAVAQRYVICCKEMRKK
;
A
#
# COMPACT_ATOMS: atom_id res chain seq x y z
N MET A 1 -12.92 -12.19 26.10
CA MET A 1 -14.13 -11.64 25.47
C MET A 1 -13.84 -10.95 24.13
N GLN A 2 -13.47 -9.66 24.03
CA GLN A 2 -13.30 -8.99 22.70
C GLN A 2 -12.24 -9.68 21.81
N LYS A 3 -11.06 -10.01 22.38
CA LYS A 3 -9.99 -10.72 21.67
C LYS A 3 -10.42 -12.08 21.11
N GLU A 4 -11.33 -12.78 21.79
CA GLU A 4 -11.85 -14.07 21.35
C GLU A 4 -12.91 -13.90 20.25
N ALA A 5 -13.74 -12.85 20.36
CA ALA A 5 -14.67 -12.47 19.30
C ALA A 5 -13.93 -12.09 18.01
N ASP A 6 -12.90 -11.23 18.08
CA ASP A 6 -12.10 -10.85 16.91
C ASP A 6 -11.40 -12.06 16.27
N ASN A 7 -10.92 -13.00 17.10
CA ASN A 7 -10.33 -14.24 16.61
C ASN A 7 -11.38 -15.10 15.88
N ALA A 8 -12.60 -15.20 16.40
CA ALA A 8 -13.69 -15.93 15.76
C ALA A 8 -14.05 -15.31 14.40
N VAL A 9 -14.16 -13.97 14.33
CA VAL A 9 -14.40 -13.23 13.08
C VAL A 9 -13.28 -13.49 12.06
N ILE A 10 -12.02 -13.41 12.47
CA ILE A 10 -10.89 -13.71 11.57
C ILE A 10 -10.95 -15.17 11.08
N GLN A 11 -11.28 -16.13 11.95
CA GLN A 11 -11.39 -17.54 11.57
C GLN A 11 -12.52 -17.78 10.57
N GLU A 12 -13.67 -17.13 10.76
CA GLU A 12 -14.78 -17.17 9.81
C GLU A 12 -14.37 -16.59 8.45
N LYS A 13 -13.75 -15.41 8.44
CA LYS A 13 -13.26 -14.77 7.21
C LYS A 13 -12.17 -15.58 6.51
N LEU A 14 -11.32 -16.29 7.24
CA LEU A 14 -10.34 -17.21 6.65
C LEU A 14 -11.01 -18.44 5.99
N ARG A 15 -12.11 -18.95 6.55
CA ARG A 15 -12.90 -20.01 5.91
C ARG A 15 -13.59 -19.50 4.64
N GLU A 16 -14.17 -18.29 4.71
CA GLU A 16 -14.76 -17.63 3.55
C GLU A 16 -13.74 -17.43 2.44
N LEU A 17 -12.55 -16.92 2.77
CA LEU A 17 -11.45 -16.74 1.83
C LEU A 17 -11.02 -18.08 1.19
N SER A 18 -10.87 -19.13 1.99
CA SER A 18 -10.53 -20.47 1.50
C SER A 18 -11.57 -21.00 0.50
N HIS A 19 -12.85 -20.78 0.80
CA HIS A 19 -13.94 -21.15 -0.09
C HIS A 19 -13.88 -20.37 -1.41
N VAL A 20 -13.73 -19.04 -1.35
CA VAL A 20 -13.65 -18.19 -2.55
C VAL A 20 -12.44 -18.56 -3.41
N ILE A 21 -11.27 -18.81 -2.81
CA ILE A 21 -10.07 -19.27 -3.54
C ILE A 21 -10.33 -20.60 -4.26
N THR A 22 -11.07 -21.52 -3.64
CA THR A 22 -11.45 -22.79 -4.26
C THR A 22 -12.37 -22.57 -5.45
N GLN A 23 -13.37 -21.68 -5.31
CA GLN A 23 -14.26 -21.29 -6.41
C GLN A 23 -13.49 -20.62 -7.56
N CYS A 24 -12.51 -19.75 -7.27
CA CYS A 24 -11.65 -19.17 -8.31
C CYS A 24 -10.95 -20.28 -9.12
N GLN A 25 -10.43 -21.31 -8.45
CA GLN A 25 -9.76 -22.41 -9.12
C GLN A 25 -10.73 -23.24 -9.98
N GLU A 26 -11.96 -23.45 -9.52
CA GLU A 26 -13.01 -24.14 -10.27
C GLU A 26 -13.41 -23.37 -11.54
N GLU A 27 -13.61 -22.05 -11.43
CA GLU A 27 -13.89 -21.19 -12.60
C GLU A 27 -12.70 -21.14 -13.56
N ARG A 28 -11.47 -21.07 -13.06
CA ARG A 28 -10.28 -21.14 -13.91
C ARG A 28 -10.18 -22.44 -14.70
N ASN A 29 -10.47 -23.58 -14.06
CA ASN A 29 -10.51 -24.88 -14.75
C ASN A 29 -11.59 -24.92 -15.84
N ARG A 30 -12.74 -24.30 -15.60
CA ARG A 30 -13.83 -24.16 -16.59
C ARG A 30 -13.42 -23.28 -17.76
N SER A 31 -12.82 -22.13 -17.47
CA SER A 31 -12.28 -21.19 -18.46
C SER A 31 -11.24 -21.87 -19.35
N GLU A 32 -10.31 -22.64 -18.78
CA GLU A 32 -9.30 -23.40 -19.53
C GLU A 32 -9.93 -24.43 -20.49
N HIS A 33 -10.99 -25.13 -20.04
CA HIS A 33 -11.74 -26.04 -20.89
C HIS A 33 -12.40 -25.30 -22.08
N ASN A 34 -13.00 -24.13 -21.83
CA ASN A 34 -13.65 -23.32 -22.85
C ASN A 34 -12.65 -22.72 -23.86
N LEU A 35 -11.48 -22.26 -23.39
CA LEU A 35 -10.37 -21.83 -24.25
C LEU A 35 -9.85 -22.98 -25.12
N THR A 36 -9.73 -24.18 -24.56
CA THR A 36 -9.36 -25.38 -25.33
C THR A 36 -10.38 -25.68 -26.45
N ASN A 37 -11.67 -25.50 -26.17
CA ASN A 37 -12.73 -25.68 -27.17
C ASN A 37 -12.70 -24.62 -28.28
N ILE A 38 -12.28 -23.39 -27.97
CA ILE A 38 -12.02 -22.34 -28.95
C ILE A 38 -10.85 -22.75 -29.86
N SER A 39 -9.71 -23.15 -29.28
CA SER A 39 -8.54 -23.59 -30.05
C SER A 39 -8.86 -24.75 -30.99
N LYS A 40 -9.56 -25.79 -30.50
CA LYS A 40 -10.03 -26.91 -31.35
C LYS A 40 -10.95 -26.48 -32.48
N THR A 41 -11.75 -25.43 -32.26
CA THR A 41 -12.64 -24.91 -33.30
C THR A 41 -11.84 -24.18 -34.38
N HIS A 42 -10.80 -23.42 -34.00
CA HIS A 42 -9.85 -22.83 -34.95
C HIS A 42 -9.08 -23.87 -35.75
N GLU A 43 -8.58 -24.92 -35.11
CA GLU A 43 -7.88 -26.02 -35.79
C GLU A 43 -8.76 -26.66 -36.89
N ARG A 44 -10.05 -26.89 -36.61
CA ARG A 44 -10.99 -27.42 -37.62
C ARG A 44 -11.21 -26.47 -38.78
N ILE A 45 -11.35 -25.16 -38.50
CA ILE A 45 -11.50 -24.14 -39.55
C ILE A 45 -10.25 -24.12 -40.45
N GLN A 46 -9.06 -24.27 -39.85
CA GLN A 46 -7.79 -24.32 -40.57
C GLN A 46 -7.68 -25.59 -41.44
N GLN A 47 -8.07 -26.75 -40.91
CA GLN A 47 -8.07 -28.01 -41.64
C GLN A 47 -9.05 -27.99 -42.83
N GLU A 48 -10.24 -27.43 -42.64
CA GLU A 48 -11.25 -27.32 -43.70
C GLU A 48 -10.99 -26.14 -44.66
N GLN A 49 -10.03 -25.26 -44.35
CA GLN A 49 -9.73 -24.02 -45.06
C GLN A 49 -10.97 -23.16 -45.38
N LYS A 50 -12.02 -23.26 -44.56
CA LYS A 50 -13.33 -22.66 -44.82
C LYS A 50 -13.96 -22.11 -43.57
N LEU A 51 -14.13 -20.78 -43.54
CA LEU A 51 -14.88 -20.10 -42.49
C LEU A 51 -16.38 -20.09 -42.82
N SER A 52 -17.07 -21.18 -42.49
CA SER A 52 -18.51 -21.33 -42.71
C SER A 52 -19.34 -20.43 -41.78
N PRO A 53 -20.60 -20.09 -42.14
CA PRO A 53 -21.52 -19.38 -41.23
C PRO A 53 -21.72 -20.10 -39.89
N TYR A 54 -21.72 -21.44 -39.91
CA TYR A 54 -21.76 -22.27 -38.71
C TYR A 54 -20.57 -21.97 -37.78
N TYR A 55 -19.34 -22.00 -38.31
CA TYR A 55 -18.14 -21.72 -37.52
C TYR A 55 -18.11 -20.30 -36.96
N LYS A 56 -18.58 -19.30 -37.72
CA LYS A 56 -18.72 -17.92 -37.23
C LYS A 56 -19.68 -17.84 -36.05
N SER A 57 -20.84 -18.48 -36.13
CA SER A 57 -21.83 -18.50 -35.05
C SER A 57 -21.30 -19.23 -33.82
N LYS A 58 -20.61 -20.36 -34.03
CA LYS A 58 -20.03 -21.17 -32.96
C LYS A 58 -18.93 -20.41 -32.21
N LEU A 59 -17.97 -19.82 -32.92
CA LEU A 59 -16.90 -19.04 -32.31
C LEU A 59 -17.44 -17.84 -31.55
N ARG A 60 -18.43 -17.12 -32.09
CA ARG A 60 -19.07 -16.01 -31.37
C ARG A 60 -19.67 -16.46 -30.03
N GLY A 61 -20.36 -17.60 -30.01
CA GLY A 61 -20.88 -18.18 -28.77
C GLY A 61 -19.77 -18.54 -27.78
N GLN A 62 -18.72 -19.20 -28.26
CA GLN A 62 -17.59 -19.60 -27.41
C GLN A 62 -16.82 -18.39 -26.85
N TYR A 63 -16.59 -17.35 -27.65
CA TYR A 63 -15.98 -16.11 -27.16
C TYR A 63 -16.84 -15.39 -26.13
N LYS A 64 -18.16 -15.38 -26.32
CA LYS A 64 -19.08 -14.83 -25.31
C LYS A 64 -18.99 -15.59 -23.99
N THR A 65 -18.94 -16.92 -24.03
CA THR A 65 -18.74 -17.74 -22.83
C THR A 65 -17.38 -17.47 -22.19
N ALA A 66 -16.30 -17.42 -22.96
CA ALA A 66 -14.96 -17.15 -22.42
C ALA A 66 -14.85 -15.76 -21.77
N LEU A 67 -15.54 -14.74 -22.30
CA LEU A 67 -15.64 -13.43 -21.67
C LEU A 67 -16.37 -13.52 -20.33
N GLN A 68 -17.51 -14.22 -20.29
CA GLN A 68 -18.28 -14.42 -19.06
C GLN A 68 -17.49 -15.22 -18.01
N ASP A 69 -16.70 -16.22 -18.43
CA ASP A 69 -15.83 -16.97 -17.52
C ASP A 69 -14.79 -16.03 -16.90
N ALA A 70 -14.18 -15.14 -17.70
CA ALA A 70 -13.20 -14.17 -17.23
C ALA A 70 -13.80 -13.13 -16.27
N GLU A 71 -15.00 -12.62 -16.56
CA GLU A 71 -15.76 -11.72 -15.67
C GLU A 71 -16.07 -12.41 -14.33
N SER A 72 -16.46 -13.68 -14.37
CA SER A 72 -16.79 -14.46 -13.16
C SER A 72 -15.55 -14.74 -12.29
N GLU A 73 -14.41 -15.08 -12.92
CA GLU A 73 -13.13 -15.26 -12.23
C GLU A 73 -12.66 -13.94 -11.60
N GLU A 74 -12.79 -12.81 -12.31
CA GLU A 74 -12.46 -11.48 -11.82
C GLU A 74 -13.28 -11.08 -10.59
N GLU A 75 -14.59 -11.32 -10.60
CA GLU A 75 -15.48 -11.03 -9.47
C GLU A 75 -15.07 -11.80 -8.20
N LEU A 76 -14.74 -13.09 -8.35
CA LEU A 76 -14.28 -13.92 -7.23
C LEU A 76 -12.92 -13.45 -6.68
N LEU A 77 -11.99 -13.05 -7.55
CA LEU A 77 -10.70 -12.48 -7.14
C LEU A 77 -10.89 -11.17 -6.36
N ARG A 78 -11.78 -10.29 -6.80
CA ARG A 78 -12.11 -9.06 -6.06
C ARG A 78 -12.70 -9.37 -4.70
N LYS A 79 -13.65 -10.30 -4.62
CA LYS A 79 -14.21 -10.76 -3.34
C LYS A 79 -13.12 -11.30 -2.39
N ALA A 80 -12.15 -12.07 -2.91
CA ALA A 80 -11.03 -12.54 -2.11
C ALA A 80 -10.17 -11.39 -1.57
N LEU A 81 -9.90 -10.36 -2.38
CA LEU A 81 -9.16 -9.17 -1.96
C LEU A 81 -9.91 -8.38 -0.87
N ASP A 82 -11.23 -8.24 -0.99
CA ASP A 82 -12.07 -7.58 0.01
C ASP A 82 -12.02 -8.31 1.36
N ILE A 83 -12.13 -9.65 1.36
CA ILE A 83 -12.00 -10.46 2.58
C ILE A 83 -10.60 -10.28 3.22
N ILE A 84 -9.54 -10.22 2.41
CA ILE A 84 -8.18 -9.95 2.91
C ILE A 84 -8.09 -8.57 3.55
N PHE A 85 -8.71 -7.55 2.95
CA PHE A 85 -8.77 -6.20 3.48
C PHE A 85 -9.53 -6.14 4.82
N GLU A 86 -10.66 -6.81 4.93
CA GLU A 86 -11.43 -6.93 6.17
C GLU A 86 -10.61 -7.58 7.29
N ILE A 87 -9.94 -8.71 7.01
CA ILE A 87 -9.07 -9.39 7.99
C ILE A 87 -7.96 -8.45 8.48
N ARG A 88 -7.36 -7.66 7.58
CA ARG A 88 -6.31 -6.69 7.94
C ARG A 88 -6.87 -5.56 8.80
N THR A 89 -8.08 -5.09 8.48
CA THR A 89 -8.78 -4.06 9.26
C THR A 89 -9.03 -4.53 10.68
N VAL A 90 -9.61 -5.72 10.88
CA VAL A 90 -9.85 -6.30 12.22
C VAL A 90 -8.53 -6.46 13.00
N ARG A 91 -7.46 -6.91 12.33
CA ARG A 91 -6.13 -7.02 12.96
C ARG A 91 -5.58 -5.66 13.40
N ASN A 92 -5.76 -4.62 12.59
CA ASN A 92 -5.32 -3.27 12.91
C ASN A 92 -6.12 -2.65 14.06
N GLU A 93 -7.44 -2.79 14.04
CA GLU A 93 -8.33 -2.32 15.13
C GLU A 93 -7.95 -2.98 16.47
N ARG A 94 -7.72 -4.29 16.45
CA ARG A 94 -7.24 -5.02 17.63
C ARG A 94 -5.88 -4.52 18.12
N ARG A 95 -4.95 -4.20 17.21
CA ARG A 95 -3.63 -3.62 17.55
C ARG A 95 -3.80 -2.26 18.23
N ILE A 96 -4.67 -1.40 17.70
CA ILE A 96 -4.99 -0.09 18.27
C ILE A 96 -5.65 -0.25 19.66
N ALA A 97 -6.65 -1.12 19.78
CA ALA A 97 -7.33 -1.38 21.05
C ALA A 97 -6.37 -1.90 22.13
N ALA A 98 -5.41 -2.76 21.76
CA ALA A 98 -4.38 -3.26 22.68
C ALA A 98 -3.42 -2.14 23.14
N LYS A 99 -3.06 -1.20 22.27
CA LYS A 99 -2.27 0.00 22.66
C LYS A 99 -3.06 0.88 23.63
N ASN A 100 -4.35 1.10 23.38
CA ASN A 100 -5.20 2.00 24.17
C ASN A 100 -5.61 1.42 25.55
N SER A 101 -5.77 0.09 25.66
CA SER A 101 -6.29 -0.57 26.87
C SER A 101 -5.26 -0.87 27.96
N GLY A 102 -3.96 -0.69 27.74
CA GLY A 102 -2.99 -0.99 28.79
C GLY A 102 -1.52 -1.09 28.38
N SER A 103 -0.95 -0.04 27.77
CA SER A 103 0.52 0.12 27.74
C SER A 103 0.97 1.55 28.02
N VAL A 104 0.30 2.21 28.98
CA VAL A 104 0.88 3.32 29.77
C VAL A 104 1.88 2.80 30.83
N GLY A 105 2.11 1.48 30.91
CA GLY A 105 2.98 0.83 31.89
C GLY A 105 4.03 -0.09 31.27
N ARG A 106 5.05 0.48 30.61
CA ARG A 106 6.38 -0.13 30.59
C ARG A 106 7.43 0.94 30.89
N ARG A 107 7.27 1.61 32.03
CA ARG A 107 8.40 2.24 32.74
C ARG A 107 9.11 1.14 33.55
N SER A 108 10.43 1.16 33.47
CA SER A 108 11.40 0.38 34.25
C SER A 108 11.58 -1.10 33.89
N ALA A 109 12.64 -1.35 33.11
CA ALA A 109 13.61 -2.39 33.45
C ALA A 109 14.98 -1.95 32.93
N SER A 110 15.67 -1.12 33.71
CA SER A 110 17.13 -1.10 33.70
C SER A 110 17.60 -2.50 34.11
N PHE A 111 18.30 -3.23 33.23
CA PHE A 111 19.43 -4.13 33.54
C PHE A 111 19.95 -4.80 32.25
N SER A 112 21.29 -4.71 32.07
CA SER A 112 22.19 -5.47 31.19
C SER A 112 22.12 -5.32 29.65
N GLU A 113 23.07 -4.53 29.14
CA GLU A 113 23.99 -4.70 27.99
C GLU A 113 23.54 -5.44 26.70
N ARG A 114 23.43 -4.63 25.63
CA ARG A 114 23.74 -4.84 24.20
C ARG A 114 23.95 -6.29 23.73
N PRO A 115 22.88 -6.92 23.22
CA PRO A 115 22.75 -7.15 21.76
C PRO A 115 21.30 -6.94 21.23
N LYS A 116 20.54 -6.00 21.82
CA LYS A 116 19.10 -5.80 21.49
C LYS A 116 18.83 -4.70 20.47
N GLU A 117 19.72 -3.71 20.31
CA GLU A 117 19.50 -2.52 19.46
C GLU A 117 19.48 -2.87 17.96
N ALA A 118 20.52 -3.57 17.46
CA ALA A 118 20.57 -4.00 16.06
C ALA A 118 19.41 -4.94 15.69
N LEU A 119 19.02 -5.84 16.61
CA LEU A 119 17.88 -6.74 16.41
C LEU A 119 16.56 -5.97 16.33
N ARG A 120 16.41 -4.88 17.10
CA ARG A 120 15.24 -3.99 17.07
C ARG A 120 15.18 -3.17 15.78
N ARG A 121 16.29 -2.54 15.37
CA ARG A 121 16.35 -1.82 14.09
C ARG A 121 16.06 -2.76 12.92
N GLY A 122 16.63 -3.96 12.93
CA GLY A 122 16.33 -4.98 11.92
C GLY A 122 14.85 -5.38 11.89
N ALA A 123 14.22 -5.54 13.05
CA ALA A 123 12.79 -5.83 13.15
C ALA A 123 11.91 -4.66 12.64
N LEU A 124 12.26 -3.42 12.98
CA LEU A 124 11.58 -2.22 12.49
C LEU A 124 11.68 -2.11 10.96
N MET A 125 12.88 -2.26 10.41
CA MET A 125 13.09 -2.22 8.95
C MET A 125 12.32 -3.33 8.23
N LYS A 126 12.28 -4.54 8.80
CA LYS A 126 11.47 -5.64 8.28
C LYS A 126 9.97 -5.32 8.32
N MET A 127 9.51 -4.66 9.38
CA MET A 127 8.12 -4.21 9.50
C MET A 127 7.78 -3.14 8.44
N LEU A 128 8.67 -2.18 8.19
CA LEU A 128 8.48 -1.18 7.13
C LEU A 128 8.43 -1.84 5.74
N GLN A 129 9.37 -2.75 5.45
CA GLN A 129 9.36 -3.51 4.20
C GLN A 129 8.06 -4.29 4.03
N GLN A 130 7.60 -4.98 5.08
CA GLN A 130 6.33 -5.72 5.03
C GLN A 130 5.12 -4.80 4.82
N ASN A 131 5.11 -3.61 5.44
CA ASN A 131 4.03 -2.63 5.27
C ASN A 131 3.97 -2.06 3.84
N ALA A 132 5.12 -1.89 3.18
CA ALA A 132 5.18 -1.53 1.77
C ALA A 132 4.69 -2.66 0.87
N LEU A 133 5.21 -3.88 1.05
CA LEU A 133 4.84 -5.06 0.25
C LEU A 133 3.35 -5.40 0.34
N THR A 134 2.76 -5.19 1.51
CA THR A 134 1.34 -5.47 1.74
C THR A 134 0.43 -4.31 1.38
N LEU A 135 0.95 -3.15 0.93
CA LEU A 135 0.08 -2.05 0.49
C LEU A 135 -0.76 -2.52 -0.72
N PRO A 136 -2.10 -2.47 -0.63
CA PRO A 136 -2.96 -2.98 -1.69
C PRO A 136 -2.69 -2.23 -2.99
N LEU A 137 -2.73 -2.95 -4.11
CA LEU A 137 -2.68 -2.36 -5.44
C LEU A 137 -4.07 -1.88 -5.80
N PHE A 138 -4.22 -0.66 -6.31
CA PHE A 138 -5.46 -0.23 -6.91
C PHE A 138 -5.68 -0.99 -8.22
N ILE A 139 -6.85 -1.60 -8.35
CA ILE A 139 -7.28 -2.33 -9.54
C ILE A 139 -8.59 -1.70 -9.96
N SER A 140 -8.54 -0.80 -10.94
CA SER A 140 -9.71 -0.09 -11.45
C SER A 140 -10.79 -1.06 -11.96
N LYS A 141 -12.05 -0.68 -11.81
CA LYS A 141 -13.13 -1.17 -12.70
C LYS A 141 -13.21 -0.27 -13.92
N GLU A 142 -13.97 -0.66 -14.95
CA GLU A 142 -14.12 0.14 -16.18
C GLU A 142 -14.44 1.62 -15.85
N ASP A 143 -13.65 2.54 -16.41
CA ASP A 143 -13.72 4.00 -16.24
C ASP A 143 -13.55 4.57 -14.81
N GLU A 144 -13.11 3.76 -13.84
CA GLU A 144 -12.85 4.23 -12.48
C GLU A 144 -11.48 4.93 -12.38
N LYS A 145 -11.46 6.15 -11.81
CA LYS A 145 -10.21 6.88 -11.57
C LYS A 145 -9.56 6.45 -10.26
N PRO A 146 -8.22 6.47 -10.17
CA PRO A 146 -7.51 6.28 -8.91
C PRO A 146 -8.05 7.19 -7.79
N PRO A 147 -8.44 6.63 -6.64
CA PRO A 147 -8.99 7.42 -5.54
C PRO A 147 -7.92 8.26 -4.85
N PRO A 148 -8.31 9.24 -4.01
CA PRO A 148 -7.38 9.93 -3.11
C PRO A 148 -6.51 8.96 -2.33
N LEU A 149 -5.22 9.28 -2.19
CA LEU A 149 -4.20 8.43 -1.53
C LEU A 149 -3.87 7.12 -2.28
N CYS A 150 -4.22 7.02 -3.57
CA CYS A 150 -3.64 6.04 -4.48
C CYS A 150 -2.36 6.60 -5.12
N GLY A 151 -1.20 6.00 -4.80
CA GLY A 151 0.09 6.47 -5.29
C GLY A 151 0.30 7.97 -5.02
N ALA A 152 0.47 8.75 -6.09
CA ALA A 152 0.68 10.19 -6.08
C ALA A 152 -0.62 11.03 -6.00
N VAL A 153 -1.81 10.40 -6.04
CA VAL A 153 -3.08 11.13 -5.95
C VAL A 153 -3.21 11.77 -4.56
N PRO A 154 -3.35 13.10 -4.46
CA PRO A 154 -3.35 13.79 -3.18
C PRO A 154 -4.58 13.42 -2.33
N ALA A 155 -4.44 13.55 -1.02
CA ALA A 155 -5.57 13.53 -0.11
C ALA A 155 -6.57 14.65 -0.43
N GLU A 156 -7.84 14.43 -0.11
CA GLU A 156 -8.84 15.50 -0.15
C GLU A 156 -8.47 16.65 0.82
N PRO A 157 -8.81 17.92 0.53
CA PRO A 157 -8.39 19.08 1.34
C PRO A 157 -8.81 19.04 2.82
N ASN A 158 -9.92 18.37 3.11
CA ASN A 158 -10.49 18.18 4.45
C ASN A 158 -10.22 16.77 5.01
N TYR A 159 -9.42 15.96 4.33
CA TYR A 159 -9.09 14.62 4.78
C TYR A 159 -8.46 14.64 6.18
N VAL A 160 -8.93 13.72 7.02
CA VAL A 160 -8.39 13.47 8.35
C VAL A 160 -7.92 12.02 8.42
N ALA A 161 -6.61 11.82 8.55
CA ALA A 161 -6.03 10.50 8.77
C ALA A 161 -6.61 9.83 10.02
N LYS A 162 -6.90 8.54 9.93
CA LYS A 162 -7.52 7.73 10.98
C LYS A 162 -6.48 7.31 12.01
N VAL A 163 -6.94 6.93 13.20
CA VAL A 163 -6.08 6.33 14.21
C VAL A 163 -5.43 5.06 13.65
N GLY A 164 -4.11 4.96 13.80
CA GLY A 164 -3.28 3.89 13.27
C GLY A 164 -2.78 4.11 11.84
N ASP A 165 -3.21 5.16 11.15
CA ASP A 165 -2.66 5.51 9.84
C ASP A 165 -1.20 5.98 9.99
N MET A 166 -0.37 5.59 9.02
CA MET A 166 1.01 6.05 8.94
C MET A 166 1.06 7.39 8.20
N VAL A 167 1.82 8.33 8.73
CA VAL A 167 1.96 9.70 8.22
C VAL A 167 3.43 10.10 8.18
N ALA A 168 3.79 11.02 7.29
CA ALA A 168 4.99 11.82 7.46
C ALA A 168 4.64 13.04 8.32
N ALA A 169 5.41 13.26 9.38
CA ALA A 169 5.18 14.29 10.36
C ALA A 169 6.41 15.20 10.49
N LEU A 170 6.23 16.51 10.37
CA LEU A 170 7.30 17.49 10.61
C LEU A 170 7.41 17.74 12.12
N ALA A 171 8.29 16.99 12.76
CA ALA A 171 8.57 17.04 14.19
C ALA A 171 9.83 17.88 14.46
N ARG A 172 9.92 18.44 15.67
CA ARG A 172 11.12 19.12 16.16
C ARG A 172 11.98 18.11 16.91
N GLY A 173 13.25 18.04 16.55
CA GLY A 173 14.24 17.24 17.26
C GLY A 173 14.80 17.95 18.50
N PRO A 174 15.73 17.28 19.21
CA PRO A 174 16.34 17.80 20.44
C PRO A 174 17.09 19.13 20.25
N ASP A 175 17.69 19.34 19.07
CA ASP A 175 18.46 20.52 18.72
C ASP A 175 17.60 21.64 18.08
N ASP A 176 16.27 21.57 18.21
CA ASP A 176 15.25 22.44 17.58
C ASP A 176 15.23 22.39 16.03
N ASP A 177 16.00 21.46 15.43
CA ASP A 177 15.93 21.16 14.00
C ASP A 177 14.63 20.40 13.66
N GLU A 178 13.97 20.80 12.56
CA GLU A 178 12.73 20.17 12.11
C GLU A 178 12.99 19.08 11.07
N ASN A 179 12.54 17.86 11.35
CA ASN A 179 12.70 16.71 10.46
C ASN A 179 11.34 16.07 10.13
N TRP A 180 11.19 15.63 8.89
CA TRP A 180 10.04 14.82 8.48
C TRP A 180 10.28 13.38 8.91
N ILE A 181 9.54 12.91 9.90
CA ILE A 181 9.64 11.54 10.44
C ILE A 181 8.43 10.71 10.02
N LEU A 182 8.61 9.38 10.01
CA LEU A 182 7.52 8.42 9.86
C LEU A 182 6.84 8.21 11.21
N ALA A 183 5.56 8.56 11.30
CA ALA A 183 4.80 8.51 12.54
C ALA A 183 3.46 7.77 12.36
N GLU A 184 2.90 7.30 13.46
CA GLU A 184 1.57 6.69 13.53
C GLU A 184 0.58 7.67 14.18
N VAL A 185 -0.59 7.86 13.57
CA VAL A 185 -1.65 8.71 14.12
C VAL A 185 -2.29 8.05 15.34
N LEU A 186 -2.34 8.78 16.46
CA LEU A 186 -3.03 8.33 17.67
C LEU A 186 -4.42 8.97 17.81
N HIS A 187 -4.51 10.25 17.50
CA HIS A 187 -5.75 11.01 17.65
C HIS A 187 -5.74 12.26 16.77
N TYR A 188 -6.92 12.73 16.39
CA TYR A 188 -7.13 14.05 15.79
C TYR A 188 -8.14 14.82 16.60
N ASN A 189 -7.72 15.97 17.14
CA ASN A 189 -8.58 16.86 17.89
C ASN A 189 -9.22 17.88 16.93
N HIS A 190 -10.52 17.72 16.68
CA HIS A 190 -11.29 18.60 15.79
C HIS A 190 -11.39 20.05 16.28
N SER A 191 -11.34 20.30 17.59
CA SER A 191 -11.44 21.65 18.16
C SER A 191 -10.17 22.46 17.96
N SER A 192 -8.99 21.81 18.04
CA SER A 192 -7.69 22.49 17.86
C SER A 192 -7.08 22.28 16.47
N CYS A 193 -7.66 21.42 15.63
CA CYS A 193 -7.14 21.01 14.32
C CYS A 193 -5.70 20.48 14.39
N LYS A 194 -5.41 19.69 15.44
CA LYS A 194 -4.11 19.07 15.69
C LYS A 194 -4.20 17.55 15.76
N TYR A 195 -3.15 16.89 15.29
CA TYR A 195 -2.91 15.47 15.47
C TYR A 195 -2.04 15.24 16.68
N ASP A 196 -2.30 14.15 17.39
CA ASP A 196 -1.32 13.48 18.22
C ASP A 196 -0.77 12.29 17.44
N VAL A 197 0.56 12.24 17.28
CA VAL A 197 1.27 11.18 16.55
C VAL A 197 2.40 10.62 17.41
N ASP A 198 2.68 9.33 17.26
CA ASP A 198 3.87 8.67 17.83
C ASP A 198 4.91 8.45 16.73
N ASP A 199 6.17 8.82 16.99
CA ASP A 199 7.28 8.37 16.16
C ASP A 199 7.33 6.82 16.11
N ILE A 200 7.57 6.27 14.93
CA ILE A 200 7.72 4.83 14.71
C ILE A 200 9.06 4.31 15.25
N ASP A 201 10.06 5.18 15.42
CA ASP A 201 11.33 4.84 16.03
C ASP A 201 11.15 4.63 17.55
N GLU A 202 11.34 3.37 17.99
CA GLU A 202 11.15 2.99 19.38
C GLU A 202 12.21 3.58 20.34
N GLU A 203 13.34 4.08 19.82
CA GLU A 203 14.39 4.70 20.65
C GLU A 203 13.97 6.10 21.12
N GLN A 204 13.28 6.85 20.27
CA GLN A 204 12.80 8.20 20.58
C GLN A 204 11.37 8.16 21.11
N LYS A 205 10.51 7.29 20.56
CA LYS A 205 9.09 7.06 20.87
C LYS A 205 8.39 8.29 21.45
N GLU A 206 8.62 9.40 20.78
CA GLU A 206 8.19 10.71 21.22
C GLU A 206 6.79 10.96 20.65
N ARG A 207 5.92 11.46 21.51
CA ARG A 207 4.57 11.85 21.11
C ARG A 207 4.58 13.33 20.77
N HIS A 208 4.18 13.63 19.55
CA HIS A 208 4.11 15.00 19.05
C HIS A 208 2.65 15.43 18.83
N THR A 209 2.31 16.61 19.32
CA THR A 209 1.04 17.28 18.99
C THR A 209 1.27 18.31 17.89
N LEU A 210 0.87 17.98 16.66
CA LEU A 210 1.21 18.72 15.45
C LEU A 210 -0.02 19.29 14.75
N SER A 211 0.09 20.50 14.20
CA SER A 211 -0.97 21.07 13.35
C SER A 211 -1.15 20.24 12.07
N ARG A 212 -2.37 20.19 11.51
CA ARG A 212 -2.68 19.46 10.25
C ARG A 212 -1.69 19.72 9.09
N ARG A 213 -1.17 20.95 8.96
CA ARG A 213 -0.19 21.31 7.91
C ARG A 213 1.17 20.62 8.02
N ARG A 214 1.52 20.13 9.21
CA ARG A 214 2.77 19.41 9.52
C ARG A 214 2.62 17.90 9.39
N VAL A 215 1.46 17.43 8.94
CA VAL A 215 1.17 16.00 8.77
C VAL A 215 0.80 15.77 7.30
N VAL A 216 1.41 14.75 6.70
CA VAL A 216 1.10 14.30 5.34
C VAL A 216 0.73 12.81 5.42
N PRO A 217 -0.52 12.43 5.07
CA PRO A 217 -0.88 11.02 4.99
C PRO A 217 -0.06 10.29 3.93
N LEU A 218 0.37 9.07 4.25
CA LEU A 218 0.99 8.18 3.27
C LEU A 218 -0.11 7.60 2.33
N PRO A 219 0.28 7.12 1.15
CA PRO A 219 -0.63 6.40 0.27
C PRO A 219 -1.25 5.18 0.96
N LEU A 220 -2.55 4.98 0.72
CA LEU A 220 -3.31 3.82 1.19
C LEU A 220 -3.34 2.70 0.13
N LEU A 221 -3.08 3.06 -1.12
CA LEU A 221 -3.05 2.16 -2.27
C LEU A 221 -1.80 2.44 -3.12
N ARG A 222 -1.24 1.40 -3.73
CA ARG A 222 -0.26 1.53 -4.81
C ARG A 222 -0.99 1.79 -6.12
N ALA A 223 -0.46 2.69 -6.93
CA ALA A 223 -0.87 2.84 -8.31
C ALA A 223 -0.21 1.76 -9.17
N ASN A 224 -0.97 1.15 -10.07
CA ASN A 224 -0.46 0.17 -11.02
C ASN A 224 0.13 0.91 -12.23
N PRO A 225 1.43 0.78 -12.54
CA PRO A 225 2.05 1.50 -13.66
C PRO A 225 1.41 1.22 -15.02
N THR A 226 0.83 0.03 -15.20
CA THR A 226 0.24 -0.39 -16.47
C THR A 226 -1.15 0.20 -16.70
N THR A 227 -1.96 0.30 -15.65
CA THR A 227 -3.36 0.77 -15.76
C THR A 227 -3.53 2.24 -15.35
N ASP A 228 -2.73 2.70 -14.40
CA ASP A 228 -2.89 4.01 -13.74
C ASP A 228 -1.57 4.82 -13.66
N PRO A 229 -0.81 4.98 -14.76
CA PRO A 229 0.47 5.69 -14.73
C PRO A 229 0.34 7.15 -14.28
N GLY A 230 -0.82 7.77 -14.50
CA GLY A 230 -1.11 9.14 -14.04
C GLY A 230 -1.22 9.29 -12.52
N ALA A 231 -1.30 8.18 -11.78
CA ALA A 231 -1.27 8.16 -10.32
C ALA A 231 0.14 7.87 -9.76
N LEU A 232 1.18 7.97 -10.58
CA LEU A 232 2.58 7.89 -10.14
C LEU A 232 3.25 9.27 -10.24
N PHE A 233 4.27 9.51 -9.42
CA PHE A 233 5.11 10.70 -9.58
C PHE A 233 5.98 10.53 -10.84
N PRO A 234 5.98 11.48 -11.79
CA PRO A 234 6.76 11.35 -13.01
C PRO A 234 8.26 11.56 -12.75
N LYS A 235 9.10 11.09 -13.69
CA LYS A 235 10.54 11.38 -13.69
C LYS A 235 10.79 12.89 -13.58
N GLY A 236 11.74 13.27 -12.71
CA GLY A 236 12.09 14.64 -12.39
C GLY A 236 11.17 15.31 -11.36
N ALA A 237 10.10 14.65 -10.89
CA ALA A 237 9.26 15.21 -9.85
C ALA A 237 10.03 15.34 -8.52
N LEU A 238 9.90 16.50 -7.87
CA LEU A 238 10.39 16.72 -6.52
C LEU A 238 9.41 16.11 -5.51
N VAL A 239 9.92 15.19 -4.70
CA VAL A 239 9.16 14.42 -3.71
C VAL A 239 9.85 14.47 -2.35
N MET A 240 9.13 14.04 -1.31
CA MET A 240 9.74 13.60 -0.06
C MET A 240 9.71 12.07 -0.05
N ALA A 241 10.85 11.45 0.18
CA ALA A 241 11.00 9.99 0.19
C ALA A 241 11.65 9.53 1.49
N LEU A 242 11.23 8.38 2.02
CA LEU A 242 11.87 7.78 3.19
C LEU A 242 13.28 7.31 2.82
N TYR A 243 14.30 7.82 3.50
CA TYR A 243 15.68 7.42 3.20
C TYR A 243 15.93 5.97 3.61
N PRO A 244 16.59 5.15 2.79
CA PRO A 244 16.79 3.75 3.08
C PRO A 244 17.40 3.50 4.46
N GLN A 245 16.88 2.48 5.15
CA GLN A 245 17.30 2.11 6.50
C GLN A 245 17.07 3.17 7.57
N THR A 246 16.18 4.15 7.35
CA THR A 246 15.81 5.18 8.34
C THR A 246 14.30 5.29 8.53
N THR A 247 13.88 6.13 9.46
CA THR A 247 12.49 6.54 9.70
C THR A 247 12.23 7.99 9.29
N CYS A 248 13.13 8.60 8.49
CA CYS A 248 13.04 10.00 8.11
C CYS A 248 12.84 10.18 6.59
N PHE A 249 12.06 11.19 6.22
CA PHE A 249 11.82 11.60 4.86
C PHE A 249 12.73 12.77 4.47
N TYR A 250 13.30 12.70 3.28
CA TYR A 250 14.15 13.75 2.73
C TYR A 250 13.72 14.11 1.32
N ARG A 251 14.14 15.29 0.87
CA ARG A 251 13.89 15.78 -0.48
C ARG A 251 14.62 14.89 -1.49
N ALA A 252 13.91 14.49 -2.53
CA ALA A 252 14.47 13.68 -3.60
C ALA A 252 13.82 14.02 -4.94
N LEU A 253 14.54 13.76 -6.03
CA LEU A 253 14.01 13.77 -7.38
C LEU A 253 13.69 12.35 -7.83
N VAL A 254 12.54 12.15 -8.45
CA VAL A 254 12.22 10.85 -9.08
C VAL A 254 13.17 10.63 -10.27
N HIS A 255 14.03 9.63 -10.17
CA HIS A 255 14.86 9.18 -11.30
C HIS A 255 14.05 8.34 -12.28
N GLU A 256 13.29 7.39 -11.74
CA GLU A 256 12.45 6.47 -12.51
C GLU A 256 11.22 6.05 -11.68
N PRO A 257 10.00 6.17 -12.24
CA PRO A 257 8.82 5.56 -11.63
C PRO A 257 8.87 4.03 -11.75
N PRO A 258 8.13 3.26 -10.91
CA PRO A 258 8.06 1.81 -11.04
C PRO A 258 7.64 1.39 -12.45
N GLY A 259 8.37 0.45 -13.06
CA GLY A 259 8.00 -0.14 -14.35
C GLY A 259 6.92 -1.22 -14.21
N GLY A 260 6.87 -1.88 -13.05
CA GLY A 260 5.89 -2.93 -12.74
C GLY A 260 5.17 -2.75 -11.39
N PRO A 261 4.06 -3.47 -11.16
CA PRO A 261 3.25 -3.34 -9.93
C PRO A 261 3.96 -3.75 -8.64
N GLN A 262 5.10 -4.42 -8.70
CA GLN A 262 5.90 -4.84 -7.54
C GLN A 262 7.21 -4.07 -7.41
N GLU A 263 7.48 -3.15 -8.34
CA GLU A 263 8.71 -2.38 -8.36
C GLU A 263 8.57 -1.09 -7.53
N ASP A 264 9.71 -0.55 -7.14
CA ASP A 264 9.84 0.65 -6.34
C ASP A 264 10.17 1.85 -7.24
N TYR A 265 10.01 3.08 -6.71
CA TYR A 265 10.60 4.24 -7.35
C TYR A 265 12.12 4.17 -7.23
N LEU A 266 12.84 4.63 -8.25
CA LEU A 266 14.24 5.04 -8.08
C LEU A 266 14.26 6.55 -7.88
N VAL A 267 14.91 7.01 -6.80
CA VAL A 267 14.99 8.44 -6.47
C VAL A 267 16.44 8.87 -6.20
N LEU A 268 16.71 10.14 -6.46
CA LEU A 268 17.99 10.82 -6.16
C LEU A 268 17.76 11.77 -4.98
N PHE A 269 18.30 11.45 -3.81
CA PHE A 269 18.17 12.31 -2.63
C PHE A 269 19.07 13.53 -2.75
N GLU A 270 18.60 14.71 -2.32
CA GLU A 270 19.45 15.89 -2.17
C GLU A 270 20.51 15.62 -1.08
N ASP A 271 21.78 15.60 -1.46
CA ASP A 271 22.91 15.29 -0.56
C ASP A 271 24.18 16.02 -1.02
N SER A 272 24.60 17.00 -0.21
CA SER A 272 25.77 17.85 -0.48
C SER A 272 27.11 17.12 -0.34
N SER A 273 27.13 15.88 0.15
CA SER A 273 28.35 15.07 0.17
C SER A 273 28.74 14.56 -1.21
N TYR A 274 27.81 14.54 -2.17
CA TYR A 274 28.06 14.19 -3.56
C TYR A 274 28.41 15.42 -4.41
N PRO A 275 29.34 15.31 -5.37
CA PRO A 275 29.73 16.44 -6.23
C PRO A 275 28.57 17.07 -7.02
N GLU A 276 27.59 16.25 -7.40
CA GLU A 276 26.40 16.71 -8.15
C GLU A 276 25.27 17.20 -7.23
N GLY A 277 25.46 17.12 -5.90
CA GLY A 277 24.45 17.47 -4.90
C GLY A 277 23.33 16.44 -4.74
N TYR A 278 23.46 15.27 -5.37
CA TYR A 278 22.46 14.20 -5.32
C TYR A 278 23.09 12.83 -5.07
N SER A 279 22.36 11.96 -4.36
CA SER A 279 22.73 10.55 -4.20
C SER A 279 22.64 9.78 -5.54
N PRO A 280 23.27 8.60 -5.63
CA PRO A 280 22.93 7.61 -6.66
C PRO A 280 21.43 7.25 -6.60
N PRO A 281 20.86 6.63 -7.66
CA PRO A 281 19.50 6.11 -7.63
C PRO A 281 19.30 5.10 -6.50
N LEU A 282 18.36 5.39 -5.59
CA LEU A 282 17.98 4.50 -4.48
C LEU A 282 16.52 4.09 -4.61
N ALA A 283 16.24 2.81 -4.35
CA ALA A 283 14.89 2.26 -4.41
C ALA A 283 14.06 2.66 -3.18
N VAL A 284 12.87 3.20 -3.41
CA VAL A 284 11.89 3.56 -2.38
C VAL A 284 10.49 3.15 -2.81
N ALA A 285 9.84 2.30 -2.02
CA ALA A 285 8.50 1.82 -2.29
C ALA A 285 7.47 2.96 -2.36
N GLN A 286 6.43 2.80 -3.18
CA GLN A 286 5.38 3.83 -3.36
C GLN A 286 4.78 4.32 -2.04
N ARG A 287 4.64 3.43 -1.05
CA ARG A 287 4.13 3.75 0.30
C ARG A 287 4.90 4.89 0.97
N TYR A 288 6.18 5.04 0.64
CA TYR A 288 7.13 5.90 1.32
C TYR A 288 7.63 7.04 0.44
N VAL A 289 6.93 7.33 -0.67
CA VAL A 289 7.14 8.50 -1.52
C VAL A 289 5.89 9.36 -1.46
N ILE A 290 6.03 10.61 -1.05
CA ILE A 290 4.92 11.56 -0.88
C ILE A 290 5.23 12.89 -1.57
N CYS A 291 4.18 13.69 -1.81
CA CYS A 291 4.33 15.01 -2.38
C CYS A 291 5.19 15.92 -1.49
N CYS A 292 6.14 16.63 -2.08
CA CYS A 292 6.94 17.62 -1.38
C CYS A 292 6.08 18.87 -1.08
N LYS A 293 5.68 19.05 0.18
CA LYS A 293 5.05 20.30 0.61
C LYS A 293 6.14 21.35 0.83
N GLU A 294 6.25 22.31 -0.09
CA GLU A 294 7.02 23.52 0.18
C GLU A 294 6.40 24.27 1.36
N MET A 295 7.10 24.28 2.49
CA MET A 295 6.79 25.20 3.58
C MET A 295 7.18 26.59 3.08
N ARG A 296 6.19 27.41 2.68
CA ARG A 296 6.45 28.83 2.40
C ARG A 296 7.17 29.41 3.63
N LYS A 297 8.45 29.76 3.45
CA LYS A 297 9.20 30.51 4.46
C LYS A 297 8.41 31.81 4.71
N LYS A 298 8.03 32.03 5.96
CA LYS A 298 7.44 33.31 6.40
C LYS A 298 8.52 34.37 6.38
#